data_AF-A0A2N9H0F7-F1
#
_entry.id   AF-A0A2N9H0F7-F1
#
_cell.length_a   1.000
_cell.length_b   1.000
_cell.length_c   1.000
_cell.angle_alpha   90.00
_cell.angle_beta   90.00
_cell.angle_gamma   90.00
#
_symmetry.space_group_name_H-M   'P 1'
#
loop_
_entity.id
_entity.type
_entity.pdbx_description
1 polymer ?
#
loop_
_entity_poly.entity_id
_entity_poly.type
_entity_poly.pdbx_seq_one_letter_code
_entity_poly.pdbx_strand_id
1 'polypeptide(L)'
;MHVNKRRGKAMSQLHSAMCIDKVGIGWVGFIQTFDAVDGKQARRTNSSSPLGELFDHGCDALACALEALAFGSTALCGRSTFWFWVISAVPFYGATWEHYFTNTLILPAINGPTEGLMLIYVAHFFTAIVGAEWWAQQFGKSLPFLGWVPFLHGQGLGGFVDFGFKTFEKKK
;
A
#
# COMPACT_ATOMS: atom_id res chain seq x y z
N MET A 1 32.26 -2.41 -17.50
CA MET A 1 31.02 -3.21 -17.70
C MET A 1 30.07 -3.27 -16.49
N HIS A 2 30.56 -3.38 -15.25
CA HIS A 2 29.69 -3.57 -14.08
C HIS A 2 28.78 -2.37 -13.70
N VAL A 3 29.20 -1.14 -14.00
CA VAL A 3 28.44 0.10 -13.69
C VAL A 3 27.24 0.27 -14.63
N ASN A 4 27.41 0.00 -15.93
CA ASN A 4 26.30 0.06 -16.90
C ASN A 4 25.20 -0.98 -16.61
N LYS A 5 25.57 -2.17 -16.10
CA LYS A 5 24.60 -3.20 -15.72
C LYS A 5 23.76 -2.80 -14.49
N ARG A 6 24.35 -2.07 -13.52
CA ARG A 6 23.62 -1.53 -12.36
C ARG A 6 22.71 -0.36 -12.76
N ARG A 7 23.18 0.53 -13.64
CA ARG A 7 22.40 1.65 -14.14
C ARG A 7 21.19 1.20 -14.98
N GLY A 8 21.37 0.20 -15.84
CA GLY A 8 20.26 -0.41 -16.60
C GLY A 8 19.20 -1.05 -15.70
N LYS A 9 19.62 -1.74 -14.63
CA LYS A 9 18.69 -2.34 -13.67
C LYS A 9 17.92 -1.29 -12.86
N ALA A 10 18.54 -0.15 -12.52
CA ALA A 10 17.86 0.94 -11.84
C ALA A 10 16.79 1.59 -12.74
N MET A 11 17.13 1.88 -14.00
CA MET A 11 16.20 2.46 -14.97
C MET A 11 14.99 1.56 -15.25
N SER A 12 15.20 0.23 -15.33
CA SER A 12 14.08 -0.70 -15.52
C SER A 12 13.12 -0.72 -14.33
N GLN A 13 13.64 -0.62 -13.10
CA GLN A 13 12.83 -0.60 -11.88
C GLN A 13 12.00 0.69 -11.77
N LEU A 14 12.56 1.83 -12.15
CA LEU A 14 11.84 3.10 -12.18
C LEU A 14 10.71 3.09 -13.21
N HIS A 15 10.96 2.51 -14.39
CA HIS A 15 9.94 2.40 -15.43
C HIS A 15 8.81 1.45 -15.00
N SER A 16 9.14 0.34 -14.35
CA SER A 16 8.16 -0.56 -13.73
C SER A 16 7.33 0.14 -12.67
N ALA A 17 7.95 0.91 -11.76
CA ALA A 17 7.25 1.66 -10.71
C ALA A 17 6.23 2.65 -11.28
N MET A 18 6.60 3.41 -12.31
CA MET A 18 5.66 4.34 -12.97
C MET A 18 4.49 3.62 -13.66
N CYS A 19 4.71 2.42 -14.21
CA CYS A 19 3.62 1.61 -14.74
C CYS A 19 2.70 1.12 -13.62
N ILE A 20 3.26 0.73 -12.48
CA ILE A 20 2.50 0.31 -11.29
C ILE A 20 1.64 1.47 -10.78
N ASP A 21 2.17 2.69 -10.69
CA ASP A 21 1.40 3.88 -10.27
C ASP A 21 0.17 4.12 -11.14
N LYS A 22 0.33 4.06 -12.47
CA LYS A 22 -0.78 4.26 -13.42
C LYS A 22 -1.85 3.18 -13.30
N VAL A 23 -1.41 1.93 -13.09
CA VAL A 23 -2.33 0.80 -12.90
C VAL A 23 -3.01 0.91 -11.54
N GLY A 24 -2.30 1.23 -10.46
CA GLY A 24 -2.83 1.38 -9.10
C GLY A 24 -3.90 2.47 -9.01
N ILE A 25 -3.64 3.65 -9.56
CA ILE A 25 -4.62 4.75 -9.59
C ILE A 25 -5.92 4.34 -10.31
N GLY A 26 -5.81 3.67 -11.45
CA GLY A 26 -6.98 3.20 -12.21
C GLY A 26 -7.70 2.02 -11.54
N TRP A 27 -6.93 1.07 -11.01
CA TRP A 27 -7.42 -0.15 -10.36
C TRP A 27 -8.17 0.18 -9.07
N VAL A 28 -7.58 0.97 -8.17
CA VAL A 28 -8.21 1.37 -6.89
C VAL A 28 -9.49 2.16 -7.14
N GLY A 29 -9.46 3.14 -8.05
CA GLY A 29 -10.65 3.94 -8.35
C GLY A 29 -11.82 3.10 -8.87
N PHE A 30 -11.52 2.09 -9.69
CA PHE A 30 -12.54 1.18 -10.22
C PHE A 30 -13.10 0.29 -9.10
N ILE A 31 -12.24 -0.42 -8.37
CA ILE A 31 -12.66 -1.39 -7.34
C ILE A 31 -13.43 -0.70 -6.19
N GLN A 32 -12.96 0.43 -5.68
CA GLN A 32 -13.65 1.18 -4.62
C GLN A 32 -15.03 1.71 -5.05
N THR A 33 -15.19 2.03 -6.34
CA THR A 33 -16.49 2.45 -6.85
C THR A 33 -17.46 1.27 -6.93
N PHE A 34 -16.99 0.08 -7.35
CA PHE A 34 -17.85 -1.10 -7.43
C PHE A 34 -18.23 -1.65 -6.05
N ASP A 35 -17.29 -1.68 -5.11
CA ASP A 35 -17.51 -1.98 -3.69
C ASP A 35 -18.58 -1.05 -3.07
N ALA A 36 -18.50 0.26 -3.31
CA ALA A 36 -19.53 1.17 -2.81
C ALA A 36 -20.92 0.98 -3.48
N VAL A 37 -21.00 0.32 -4.63
CA VAL A 37 -22.21 0.18 -5.45
C VAL A 37 -22.93 -1.14 -5.20
N ASP A 38 -22.22 -2.24 -4.98
CA ASP A 38 -22.82 -3.57 -4.85
C ASP A 38 -23.66 -3.70 -3.56
N GLY A 39 -23.19 -3.18 -2.43
CA GLY A 39 -23.95 -3.17 -1.17
C GLY A 39 -25.16 -2.24 -1.25
N LYS A 40 -25.05 -1.12 -1.98
CA LYS A 40 -26.20 -0.23 -2.25
C LYS A 40 -27.24 -0.92 -3.13
N GLN A 41 -26.81 -1.67 -4.13
CA GLN A 41 -27.71 -2.45 -4.97
C GLN A 41 -28.37 -3.58 -4.19
N ALA A 42 -27.60 -4.37 -3.44
CA ALA A 42 -28.12 -5.49 -2.64
C ALA A 42 -29.20 -5.07 -1.63
N ARG A 43 -29.08 -3.86 -1.06
CA ARG A 43 -30.14 -3.26 -0.21
C ARG A 43 -31.37 -2.82 -1.00
N ARG A 44 -31.19 -2.27 -2.22
CA ARG A 44 -32.31 -1.86 -3.09
C ARG A 44 -33.10 -3.06 -3.61
N THR A 45 -32.45 -4.16 -3.90
CA THR A 45 -33.06 -5.39 -4.45
C THR A 45 -33.50 -6.38 -3.38
N ASN A 46 -33.32 -6.08 -2.08
CA ASN A 46 -33.53 -7.01 -0.97
C ASN A 46 -32.78 -8.35 -1.15
N SER A 47 -31.62 -8.33 -1.82
CA SER A 47 -30.79 -9.52 -2.09
C SER A 47 -29.53 -9.56 -1.22
N SER A 48 -29.56 -8.88 -0.07
CA SER A 48 -28.46 -8.90 0.91
C SER A 48 -28.34 -10.28 1.54
N SER A 49 -27.12 -10.80 1.67
CA SER A 49 -26.88 -12.12 2.28
C SER A 49 -25.56 -12.14 3.05
N PRO A 50 -25.42 -12.97 4.11
CA PRO A 50 -24.16 -13.12 4.84
C PRO A 50 -23.01 -13.61 3.96
N LEU A 51 -23.30 -14.43 2.93
CA LEU A 51 -22.30 -14.88 1.97
C LEU A 51 -21.83 -13.75 1.05
N GLY A 52 -22.75 -12.86 0.65
CA GLY A 52 -22.41 -11.67 -0.13
C GLY A 52 -21.50 -10.73 0.65
N GLU A 53 -21.82 -10.49 1.92
CA GLU A 53 -20.99 -9.68 2.83
C GLU A 53 -19.61 -10.30 3.08
N LEU A 54 -19.50 -11.63 3.21
CA LEU A 54 -18.21 -12.31 3.32
C LEU A 54 -17.37 -12.18 2.05
N PHE A 55 -18.01 -12.29 0.88
CA PHE A 55 -17.32 -12.18 -0.40
C PHE A 55 -16.82 -10.76 -0.66
N ASP A 56 -17.64 -9.77 -0.35
CA ASP A 56 -17.32 -8.33 -0.43
C ASP A 56 -16.06 -7.98 0.38
N HIS A 57 -16.05 -8.31 1.67
CA HIS A 57 -14.88 -8.11 2.53
C HIS A 57 -13.65 -8.93 2.11
N GLY A 58 -13.86 -10.14 1.55
CA GLY A 58 -12.78 -10.95 1.01
C GLY A 58 -12.12 -10.29 -0.20
N CYS A 59 -12.91 -9.69 -1.08
CA CYS A 59 -12.44 -8.89 -2.21
C CYS A 59 -11.69 -7.64 -1.74
N ASP A 60 -12.21 -6.92 -0.74
CA ASP A 60 -11.52 -5.77 -0.13
C ASP A 60 -10.16 -6.14 0.47
N ALA A 61 -10.09 -7.27 1.19
CA ALA A 61 -8.85 -7.75 1.78
C ALA A 61 -7.80 -8.06 0.71
N LEU A 62 -8.20 -8.70 -0.39
CA LEU A 62 -7.32 -9.01 -1.52
C LEU A 62 -6.88 -7.74 -2.26
N ALA A 63 -7.81 -6.81 -2.51
CA ALA A 63 -7.51 -5.55 -3.17
C ALA A 63 -6.50 -4.73 -2.35
N CYS A 64 -6.75 -4.58 -1.05
CA CYS A 64 -5.85 -3.88 -0.14
C CYS A 64 -4.47 -4.55 -0.04
N ALA A 65 -4.43 -5.88 0.02
CA ALA A 65 -3.19 -6.66 0.05
C ALA A 65 -2.34 -6.46 -1.22
N LEU A 66 -2.96 -6.50 -2.41
CA LEU A 66 -2.27 -6.29 -3.67
C LEU A 66 -1.80 -4.86 -3.84
N GLU A 67 -2.62 -3.88 -3.42
CA GLU A 67 -2.28 -2.47 -3.51
C GLU A 67 -1.13 -2.10 -2.55
N ALA A 68 -1.11 -2.67 -1.34
CA ALA A 68 -0.01 -2.48 -0.40
C ALA A 68 1.32 -3.02 -0.95
N LEU A 69 1.29 -4.16 -1.67
CA LEU A 69 2.46 -4.69 -2.37
C LEU A 69 2.89 -3.80 -3.54
N ALA A 70 1.94 -3.31 -4.33
CA ALA A 70 2.19 -2.38 -5.44
C ALA A 70 2.86 -1.09 -4.94
N PHE A 71 2.39 -0.54 -3.82
CA PHE A 71 3.02 0.60 -3.17
C PHE A 71 4.44 0.30 -2.70
N GLY A 72 4.68 -0.83 -2.03
CA GLY A 72 6.04 -1.20 -1.59
C GLY A 72 7.03 -1.35 -2.75
N SER A 73 6.57 -1.78 -3.93
CA SER A 73 7.36 -1.77 -5.16
C SER A 73 7.65 -0.35 -5.67
N THR A 74 6.65 0.54 -5.62
CA THR A 74 6.77 1.95 -6.01
C THR A 74 7.73 2.72 -5.11
N ALA A 75 7.68 2.47 -3.81
CA ALA A 75 8.59 3.03 -2.80
C ALA A 75 10.00 2.42 -2.85
N LEU A 76 10.28 1.49 -3.78
CA LEU A 76 11.57 0.83 -3.98
C LEU A 76 12.09 0.08 -2.75
N CYS A 77 11.18 -0.47 -1.93
CA CYS A 77 11.52 -1.18 -0.68
C CYS A 77 12.10 -2.59 -0.88
N GLY A 78 12.14 -3.10 -2.11
CA GLY A 78 12.76 -4.39 -2.44
C GLY A 78 12.10 -5.57 -1.74
N ARG A 79 12.85 -6.30 -0.90
CA ARG A 79 12.30 -7.46 -0.16
C ARG A 79 11.32 -7.06 0.94
N SER A 80 11.47 -5.85 1.48
CA SER A 80 10.60 -5.36 2.55
C SER A 80 9.20 -5.02 2.08
N THR A 81 8.95 -5.03 0.77
CA THR A 81 7.60 -4.95 0.19
C THR A 81 6.64 -5.96 0.81
N PHE A 82 7.13 -7.15 1.19
CA PHE A 82 6.31 -8.17 1.88
C PHE A 82 5.68 -7.65 3.19
N TRP A 83 6.34 -6.75 3.90
CA TRP A 83 5.81 -6.24 5.17
C TRP A 83 4.61 -5.32 4.99
N PHE A 84 4.46 -4.68 3.84
CA PHE A 84 3.25 -3.91 3.52
C PHE A 84 2.03 -4.82 3.42
N TRP A 85 2.19 -6.02 2.85
CA TRP A 85 1.13 -7.03 2.84
C TRP A 85 0.75 -7.49 4.25
N VAL A 86 1.74 -7.68 5.14
CA VAL A 86 1.49 -8.05 6.54
C VAL A 86 0.70 -6.95 7.25
N ILE A 87 1.12 -5.69 7.09
CA ILE A 87 0.45 -4.54 7.72
C ILE A 87 -0.98 -4.39 7.20
N SER A 88 -1.21 -4.58 5.89
CA SER A 88 -2.57 -4.54 5.34
C SER A 88 -3.45 -5.70 5.80
N ALA A 89 -2.88 -6.88 6.07
CA ALA A 89 -3.65 -8.07 6.45
C ALA A 89 -4.16 -8.03 7.91
N VAL A 90 -3.43 -7.36 8.82
CA VAL A 90 -3.76 -7.32 10.25
C VAL A 90 -5.14 -6.72 10.55
N PRO A 91 -5.54 -5.56 10.00
CA PRO A 91 -6.88 -5.00 10.21
C PRO A 91 -8.01 -5.95 9.77
N PHE A 92 -7.89 -6.59 8.60
CA PHE A 92 -8.90 -7.53 8.11
C PHE A 92 -8.99 -8.80 8.97
N TYR A 93 -7.85 -9.32 9.41
CA TYR A 93 -7.85 -10.44 10.37
C TYR A 93 -8.51 -10.03 11.68
N GLY A 94 -8.20 -8.84 12.21
CA GLY A 94 -8.81 -8.31 13.42
C GLY A 94 -10.33 -8.15 13.30
N ALA A 95 -10.82 -7.56 12.22
CA ALA A 95 -12.24 -7.39 11.95
C ALA A 95 -12.97 -8.74 11.81
N THR A 96 -12.34 -9.72 11.13
CA THR A 96 -12.90 -11.06 10.96
C THR A 96 -12.93 -11.83 12.29
N TRP A 97 -11.88 -11.68 13.09
CA TRP A 97 -11.78 -12.27 14.42
C TRP A 97 -12.87 -11.70 15.35
N GLU A 98 -13.05 -10.38 15.38
CA GLU A 98 -14.11 -9.73 16.15
C GLU A 98 -15.50 -10.20 15.69
N HIS A 99 -15.74 -10.24 14.37
CA HIS A 99 -16.98 -10.73 13.80
C HIS A 99 -17.28 -12.17 14.20
N TYR A 100 -16.26 -13.05 14.22
CA TYR A 100 -16.42 -14.46 14.62
C TYR A 100 -16.95 -14.61 16.06
N PHE A 101 -16.50 -13.76 16.99
CA PHE A 101 -16.94 -13.84 18.40
C PHE A 101 -18.20 -13.04 18.71
N THR A 102 -18.43 -11.92 18.01
CA THR A 102 -19.57 -11.02 18.30
C THR A 102 -20.79 -11.27 17.41
N ASN A 103 -20.62 -11.96 16.28
CA ASN A 103 -21.62 -12.13 15.22
C ASN A 103 -22.13 -10.79 14.64
N THR A 104 -21.37 -9.71 14.85
CA THR A 104 -21.69 -8.38 14.34
C THR A 104 -20.43 -7.76 13.77
N LEU A 105 -20.50 -7.26 12.54
CA LEU A 105 -19.39 -6.57 11.93
C LEU A 105 -19.52 -5.08 12.22
N ILE A 106 -18.66 -4.58 13.12
CA ILE A 106 -18.61 -3.16 13.46
C ILE A 106 -17.48 -2.54 12.65
N LEU A 107 -17.84 -1.76 11.62
CA LEU A 107 -16.89 -0.97 10.84
C LEU A 107 -16.92 0.47 11.35
N PRO A 108 -15.99 0.87 12.23
CA PRO A 108 -15.87 2.25 12.67
C PRO A 108 -15.48 3.16 11.50
N ALA A 109 -15.70 4.47 11.66
CA ALA A 109 -15.30 5.47 10.67
C ALA A 109 -13.79 5.50 10.39
N ILE A 110 -12.97 5.00 11.34
CA ILE A 110 -11.55 4.71 11.15
C ILE A 110 -11.37 3.20 11.35
N ASN A 111 -11.29 2.46 10.24
CA ASN A 111 -11.27 1.01 10.26
C ASN A 111 -9.89 0.42 9.89
N GLY A 112 -8.97 1.24 9.35
CA GLY A 112 -7.66 0.82 8.88
C GLY A 112 -7.60 0.68 7.35
N PRO A 113 -8.35 -0.23 6.72
CA PRO A 113 -8.34 -0.40 5.27
C PRO A 113 -8.73 0.85 4.49
N THR A 114 -9.78 1.56 4.91
CA THR A 114 -10.28 2.75 4.20
C THR A 114 -9.24 3.87 4.25
N GLU A 115 -8.66 4.16 5.42
CA GLU A 115 -7.62 5.18 5.56
C GLU A 115 -6.33 4.77 4.85
N GLY A 116 -5.94 3.49 4.96
CA GLY A 116 -4.75 2.93 4.35
C GLY A 116 -4.78 3.02 2.83
N LEU A 117 -5.90 2.64 2.20
CA LEU A 117 -6.11 2.76 0.77
C LEU A 117 -6.13 4.23 0.31
N MET A 118 -6.75 5.12 1.06
CA MET A 118 -6.71 6.56 0.79
C MET A 118 -5.28 7.11 0.82
N LEU A 119 -4.46 6.71 1.79
CA LEU A 119 -3.05 7.10 1.87
C LEU A 119 -2.23 6.57 0.70
N ILE A 120 -2.42 5.29 0.33
CA ILE A 120 -1.73 4.68 -0.81
C ILE A 120 -2.14 5.38 -2.12
N TYR A 121 -3.42 5.72 -2.29
CA TYR A 121 -3.89 6.47 -3.45
C TYR A 121 -3.22 7.84 -3.57
N VAL A 122 -3.17 8.60 -2.48
CA VAL A 122 -2.48 9.90 -2.45
C VAL A 122 -1.00 9.73 -2.77
N ALA A 123 -0.36 8.66 -2.26
CA ALA A 123 1.03 8.38 -2.53
C ALA A 123 1.30 8.00 -3.99
N HIS A 124 0.43 7.20 -4.62
CA HIS A 124 0.52 6.89 -6.05
C HIS A 124 0.30 8.13 -6.91
N PHE A 125 -0.71 8.95 -6.59
CA PHE A 125 -0.97 10.20 -7.31
C PHE A 125 0.21 11.17 -7.20
N PHE A 126 0.77 11.33 -6.00
CA PHE A 126 1.97 12.12 -5.78
C PHE A 126 3.15 11.58 -6.60
N THR A 127 3.39 10.27 -6.55
CA THR A 127 4.49 9.62 -7.28
C THR A 127 4.32 9.74 -8.79
N ALA A 128 3.09 9.75 -9.30
CA ALA A 128 2.81 10.00 -10.71
C ALA A 128 3.23 11.41 -11.17
N ILE A 129 3.22 12.41 -10.26
CA ILE A 129 3.65 13.78 -10.55
C ILE A 129 5.17 13.93 -10.40
N VAL A 130 5.75 13.47 -9.28
CA VAL A 130 7.16 13.70 -8.96
C VAL A 130 8.11 12.64 -9.53
N GLY A 131 7.57 11.51 -9.97
CA GLY A 131 8.30 10.34 -10.43
C GLY A 131 8.79 9.44 -9.29
N ALA A 132 8.92 8.14 -9.58
CA ALA A 132 9.41 7.14 -8.63
C ALA A 132 10.86 7.41 -8.14
N GLU A 133 11.63 8.22 -8.88
CA GLU A 133 12.97 8.64 -8.47
C GLU A 133 12.97 9.41 -7.15
N TRP A 134 11.88 10.09 -6.82
CA TRP A 134 11.74 10.83 -5.56
C TRP A 134 11.94 9.94 -4.32
N TRP A 135 11.48 8.68 -4.38
CA TRP A 135 11.67 7.70 -3.29
C TRP A 135 13.11 7.23 -3.16
N ALA A 136 13.91 7.30 -4.22
CA ALA A 136 15.34 6.94 -4.21
C ALA A 136 16.24 8.09 -3.74
N GLN A 137 15.73 9.33 -3.71
CA GLN A 137 16.50 10.50 -3.28
C GLN A 137 16.82 10.44 -1.78
N GLN A 138 17.95 11.05 -1.40
CA GLN A 138 18.34 11.17 0.00
C GLN A 138 17.28 11.92 0.79
N PHE A 139 16.96 11.42 1.99
CA PHE A 139 15.91 11.95 2.86
C PHE A 139 16.01 13.48 3.03
N GLY A 140 17.21 14.00 3.29
CA GLY A 140 17.45 15.44 3.47
C GLY A 140 17.26 16.30 2.21
N LYS A 141 17.23 15.70 1.01
CA LYS A 141 16.87 16.40 -0.25
C LYS A 141 15.36 16.34 -0.50
N SER A 142 14.72 15.22 -0.16
CA SER A 142 13.27 15.05 -0.33
C SER A 142 12.47 15.90 0.67
N LEU A 143 12.95 16.00 1.92
CA LEU A 143 12.31 16.77 3.00
C LEU A 143 13.35 17.69 3.68
N PRO A 144 13.69 18.84 3.06
CA PRO A 144 14.77 19.71 3.53
C PRO A 144 14.57 20.25 4.95
N PHE A 145 13.32 20.42 5.39
CA PHE A 145 12.98 20.86 6.74
C PHE A 145 13.23 19.79 7.83
N LEU A 146 13.39 18.52 7.47
CA LEU A 146 13.76 17.40 8.36
C LEU A 146 15.21 16.93 8.17
N GLY A 147 16.02 17.65 7.38
CA GLY A 147 17.42 17.30 7.12
C GLY A 147 18.33 17.33 8.35
N TRP A 148 17.88 17.93 9.45
CA TRP A 148 18.61 18.02 10.72
C TRP A 148 18.58 16.72 11.54
N VAL A 149 17.76 15.74 11.15
CA VAL A 149 17.59 14.49 11.90
C VAL A 149 18.79 13.55 11.67
N PRO A 150 19.60 13.24 12.70
CA PRO A 150 20.90 12.56 12.52
C PRO A 150 20.80 11.15 11.95
N PHE A 151 19.73 10.42 12.27
CA PHE A 151 19.51 9.04 11.79
C PHE A 151 18.99 8.96 10.34
N LEU A 152 18.65 10.10 9.73
CA LEU A 152 18.14 10.19 8.35
C LEU A 152 19.19 10.72 7.37
N HIS A 153 20.39 11.03 7.86
CA HIS A 153 21.46 11.55 7.03
C HIS A 153 22.07 10.45 6.17
N GLY A 154 21.89 10.53 4.84
CA GLY A 154 22.53 9.66 3.85
C GLY A 154 21.74 8.44 3.38
N GLN A 155 20.55 8.16 3.94
CA GLN A 155 19.65 7.12 3.43
C GLN A 155 18.64 7.68 2.41
N GLY A 156 18.31 6.91 1.39
CA GLY A 156 17.19 7.23 0.49
C GLY A 156 15.85 7.11 1.22
N LEU A 157 14.82 7.86 0.82
CA LEU A 157 13.52 7.86 1.50
C LEU A 157 12.89 6.45 1.57
N GLY A 158 12.92 5.70 0.46
CA GLY A 158 12.51 4.29 0.43
C GLY A 158 13.40 3.38 1.29
N GLY A 159 14.66 3.75 1.46
CA GLY A 159 15.61 3.11 2.38
C GLY A 159 15.29 3.35 3.87
N PHE A 160 14.71 4.49 4.22
CA PHE A 160 14.21 4.77 5.57
C PHE A 160 12.97 3.94 5.90
N VAL A 161 12.02 3.87 4.96
CA VAL A 161 10.85 2.98 5.07
C VAL A 161 11.29 1.52 5.22
N ASP A 162 12.34 1.13 4.51
CA ASP A 162 12.98 -0.19 4.57
C ASP A 162 13.85 -0.40 5.83
N PHE A 163 14.38 0.65 6.44
CA PHE A 163 15.24 0.58 7.64
C PHE A 163 14.50 -0.01 8.85
N GLY A 164 13.22 0.35 9.01
CA GLY A 164 12.36 -0.23 10.04
C GLY A 164 12.27 -1.75 9.92
N PHE A 165 12.12 -2.26 8.71
CA PHE A 165 11.96 -3.70 8.44
C PHE A 165 13.28 -4.48 8.44
N LYS A 166 14.36 -3.91 7.90
CA LYS A 166 15.70 -4.55 7.90
C LYS A 166 16.28 -4.74 9.30
N THR A 167 15.90 -3.89 10.26
CA THR A 167 16.34 -4.03 11.65
C THR A 167 15.75 -5.29 12.30
N PHE A 168 14.57 -5.75 11.86
CA PHE A 168 13.99 -7.03 12.29
C PHE A 168 14.70 -8.24 11.67
N GLU A 169 15.12 -8.15 10.41
CA GLU A 169 15.72 -9.29 9.68
C GLU A 169 17.17 -9.59 10.13
N LYS A 170 17.95 -8.56 10.51
CA LYS A 170 19.34 -8.72 10.98
C LYS A 170 19.50 -9.24 12.41
N LYS A 171 18.41 -9.41 13.16
CA LYS A 171 18.43 -9.96 14.54
C LYS A 171 18.27 -11.48 14.60
N LYS A 172 18.33 -12.18 13.47
CA LYS A 172 18.48 -13.64 13.38
C LYS A 172 19.87 -13.99 12.88
#